data_AF-A0A769NEE9-F1
#
_entry.id   AF-A0A769NEE9-F1
#
_cell.length_a   1.000
_cell.length_b   1.000
_cell.length_c   1.000
_cell.angle_alpha   90.00
_cell.angle_beta   90.00
_cell.angle_gamma   90.00
#
_symmetry.space_group_name_H-M   'P 1'
#
loop_
_entity.id
_entity.type
_entity.pdbx_description
1 polymer ?
#
loop_
_entity_poly.entity_id
_entity_poly.type
_entity_poly.pdbx_seq_one_letter_code
_entity_poly.pdbx_strand_id
1 'polypeptide(L)'
;QQRWVADTSPLKVIEKSRRTGITWAEASDNVLTAASSAPAGGMNVYYIAYNQDMTVEYIQACAMWARAFNYAASEIEEGFWEE
;
A
#
# COMPACT_ATOMS: atom_id res chain seq x y z
N GLN A 1 3.12 -6.34 11.27
CA GLN A 1 2.74 -5.98 9.89
C GLN A 1 1.23 -6.05 9.73
N GLN A 2 0.58 -7.22 9.77
CA GLN A 2 -0.89 -7.33 9.68
C GLN A 2 -1.64 -6.39 10.65
N ARG A 3 -1.28 -6.42 11.94
CA ARG A 3 -1.85 -5.50 12.95
C ARG A 3 -1.67 -4.01 12.64
N TRP A 4 -0.60 -3.64 11.95
CA TRP A 4 -0.30 -2.24 11.59
C TRP A 4 -1.16 -1.76 10.41
N VAL A 5 -1.35 -2.64 9.41
CA VAL A 5 -2.20 -2.39 8.25
C VAL A 5 -3.68 -2.36 8.66
N ALA A 6 -4.10 -3.24 9.56
CA ALA A 6 -5.48 -3.28 10.05
C ALA A 6 -5.86 -2.12 10.99
N ASP A 7 -4.90 -1.33 11.46
CA ASP A 7 -5.17 -0.19 12.34
C ASP A 7 -5.68 1.00 11.51
N THR A 8 -6.92 1.39 11.78
CA THR A 8 -7.64 2.48 11.12
C THR A 8 -7.58 3.79 11.90
N SER A 9 -6.72 3.89 12.91
CA SER A 9 -6.55 5.12 13.69
C SER A 9 -6.09 6.27 12.78
N PRO A 10 -6.63 7.50 12.92
CA PRO A 10 -6.22 8.65 12.10
C PRO A 10 -4.74 9.03 12.25
N LEU A 11 -4.10 8.63 13.35
CA LEU A 11 -2.67 8.78 13.61
C LEU A 11 -2.13 7.49 14.19
N LYS A 12 -1.10 6.94 13.55
CA LYS A 12 -0.36 5.75 13.99
C LYS A 12 1.10 6.13 14.23
N VAL A 13 1.61 5.81 15.41
CA VAL A 13 3.02 6.03 15.77
C VAL A 13 3.56 4.73 16.34
N ILE A 14 4.77 4.36 15.95
CA ILE A 14 5.42 3.12 16.40
C ILE A 14 6.90 3.35 16.67
N GLU A 15 7.36 2.89 17.83
CA GLU A 15 8.78 2.63 18.03
C GLU A 15 9.14 1.33 17.28
N LYS A 16 9.99 1.44 16.26
CA LYS A 16 10.33 0.30 15.40
C LYS A 16 11.82 0.02 15.36
N SER A 17 12.16 -1.27 15.48
CA SER A 17 13.51 -1.78 15.25
C SER A 17 13.85 -1.92 13.76
N ARG A 18 15.08 -2.34 13.43
CA ARG A 18 15.51 -2.61 12.06
C ARG A 18 14.96 -3.95 11.56
N ARG A 19 14.80 -4.08 10.24
CA ARG A 19 14.38 -5.33 9.56
C ARG A 19 13.03 -5.89 10.02
N THR A 20 12.12 -5.03 10.48
CA THR A 20 10.76 -5.39 10.90
C THR A 20 9.76 -5.47 9.74
N GLY A 21 10.17 -5.02 8.54
CA GLY A 21 9.33 -4.98 7.34
C GLY A 21 8.18 -3.95 7.40
N ILE A 22 8.30 -2.92 8.24
CA ILE A 22 7.30 -1.84 8.31
C ILE A 22 7.18 -1.09 6.98
N THR A 23 8.28 -0.81 6.27
CA THR A 23 8.24 -0.19 4.93
C THR A 23 7.35 -0.99 3.98
N TRP A 24 7.51 -2.32 3.98
CA TRP A 24 6.76 -3.22 3.11
C TRP A 24 5.27 -3.22 3.45
N ALA A 25 4.92 -3.26 4.73
CA ALA A 25 3.53 -3.23 5.19
C ALA A 25 2.86 -1.87 4.97
N GLU A 26 3.56 -0.77 5.22
CA GLU A 26 3.03 0.58 5.00
C GLU A 26 2.83 0.85 3.50
N ALA A 27 3.77 0.43 2.66
CA ALA A 27 3.63 0.56 1.21
C ALA A 27 2.41 -0.20 0.66
N SER A 28 2.06 -1.37 1.23
CA SER A 28 0.87 -2.11 0.80
C SER A 28 -0.43 -1.35 1.09
N ASP A 29 -0.53 -0.80 2.30
CA ASP A 29 -1.70 -0.04 2.76
C ASP A 29 -1.88 1.25 1.95
N ASN A 30 -0.77 1.95 1.73
CA ASN A 30 -0.75 3.21 1.00
C ASN A 30 -1.11 3.04 -0.49
N VAL A 31 -0.67 1.96 -1.12
CA VAL A 31 -1.06 1.66 -2.50
C VAL A 31 -2.57 1.39 -2.60
N LEU A 32 -3.15 0.62 -1.67
CA LEU A 32 -4.59 0.36 -1.67
C LEU A 32 -5.38 1.64 -1.38
N THR A 33 -4.93 2.46 -0.44
CA THR A 33 -5.52 3.77 -0.15
C THR A 33 -5.51 4.68 -1.38
N ALA A 34 -4.37 4.75 -2.08
CA ALA A 34 -4.22 5.58 -3.28
C ALA A 34 -5.00 5.05 -4.50
N ALA A 35 -5.17 3.73 -4.61
CA ALA A 35 -5.91 3.09 -5.70
C ALA A 35 -7.43 3.06 -5.47
N SER A 36 -7.88 3.21 -4.23
CA SER A 36 -9.30 3.18 -3.88
C SER A 36 -10.06 4.36 -4.45
N SER A 37 -11.35 4.17 -4.72
CA SER A 37 -12.24 5.25 -5.14
C SER A 37 -12.48 6.22 -3.98
N ALA A 38 -12.77 7.49 -4.27
CA ALA A 38 -13.09 8.47 -3.24
C ALA A 38 -14.26 8.04 -2.33
N PRO A 39 -15.37 7.45 -2.83
CA PRO A 39 -16.43 6.91 -1.97
C PRO A 39 -15.99 5.79 -1.04
N ALA A 40 -14.96 5.02 -1.43
CA ALA A 40 -14.35 3.98 -0.59
C ALA A 40 -13.29 4.52 0.38
N GLY A 41 -13.12 5.85 0.46
CA GLY A 41 -12.12 6.50 1.31
C GLY A 41 -10.76 6.69 0.65
N GLY A 42 -10.65 6.49 -0.66
CA GLY A 42 -9.42 6.67 -1.41
C GLY A 42 -8.93 8.11 -1.42
N MET A 43 -7.62 8.29 -1.31
CA MET A 43 -6.98 9.60 -1.23
C MET A 43 -5.52 9.56 -1.68
N ASN A 44 -4.96 10.72 -2.00
CA ASN A 44 -3.54 10.85 -2.28
C ASN A 44 -2.71 10.52 -1.04
N VAL A 45 -1.66 9.72 -1.22
CA VAL A 45 -0.68 9.43 -0.16
C VAL A 45 0.62 10.16 -0.43
N TYR A 46 1.16 10.83 0.59
CA TYR A 46 2.44 11.52 0.55
C TYR A 46 3.44 10.84 1.49
N TYR A 47 4.67 10.66 1.02
CA TYR A 47 5.76 10.06 1.80
C TYR A 47 6.91 11.06 1.94
N ILE A 48 7.43 11.19 3.16
CA ILE A 48 8.56 12.07 3.49
C ILE A 48 9.63 11.22 4.15
N ALA A 49 10.84 11.27 3.60
CA ALA A 49 12.04 10.69 4.21
C ALA A 49 13.14 11.73 4.36
N TYR A 50 14.20 11.34 5.05
CA TYR A 50 15.36 12.19 5.30
C TYR A 50 16.07 12.65 4.01
N ASN A 51 16.10 11.80 2.98
CA ASN A 51 16.74 12.10 1.70
C ASN A 51 15.96 11.51 0.51
N GLN A 52 16.38 11.91 -0.69
CA GLN A 52 15.75 11.50 -1.94
C GLN A 52 15.88 9.99 -2.19
N ASP A 53 17.04 9.39 -1.94
CA ASP A 53 17.27 7.97 -2.21
C ASP A 53 16.33 7.06 -1.39
N MET A 54 16.14 7.37 -0.11
CA MET A 54 15.17 6.67 0.74
C MET A 54 13.73 6.85 0.25
N THR A 55 13.41 8.04 -0.27
CA THR A 55 12.11 8.32 -0.87
C THR A 55 11.90 7.47 -2.12
N VAL A 56 12.90 7.40 -3.00
CA VAL A 56 12.86 6.58 -4.22
C VAL A 56 12.72 5.10 -3.87
N GLU A 57 13.45 4.60 -2.88
CA GLU A 57 13.33 3.21 -2.40
C GLU A 57 11.90 2.91 -1.91
N TYR A 58 11.28 3.83 -1.17
CA TYR A 58 9.90 3.66 -0.73
C TYR A 58 8.92 3.63 -1.90
N ILE A 59 9.05 4.52 -2.88
CA ILE A 59 8.21 4.52 -4.09
C ILE A 59 8.39 3.23 -4.90
N GLN A 60 9.59 2.64 -4.95
CA GLN A 60 9.81 1.33 -5.57
C GLN A 60 9.06 0.22 -4.85
N ALA A 61 9.00 0.24 -3.52
CA ALA A 61 8.19 -0.71 -2.74
C ALA A 61 6.68 -0.56 -3.04
N CYS A 62 6.18 0.68 -3.16
CA CYS A 62 4.81 0.95 -3.60
C CYS A 62 4.56 0.43 -5.02
N ALA A 63 5.47 0.67 -5.95
CA ALA A 63 5.32 0.22 -7.34
C ALA A 63 5.29 -1.32 -7.45
N MET A 64 6.08 -2.03 -6.63
CA MET A 64 6.02 -3.49 -6.53
C MET A 64 4.63 -3.94 -6.06
N TRP A 65 4.08 -3.33 -5.01
CA TRP A 65 2.75 -3.66 -4.51
C TRP A 65 1.63 -3.35 -5.50
N ALA A 66 1.71 -2.19 -6.16
CA ALA A 66 0.73 -1.81 -7.18
C ALA A 66 0.66 -2.85 -8.29
N ARG A 67 1.81 -3.35 -8.77
CA ARG A 67 1.84 -4.45 -9.75
C ARG A 67 1.25 -5.75 -9.20
N ALA A 68 1.59 -6.12 -7.97
CA ALA A 68 1.08 -7.33 -7.34
C ALA A 68 -0.44 -7.30 -7.14
N PHE A 69 -0.99 -6.17 -6.67
CA PHE A 69 -2.43 -6.01 -6.50
C PHE A 69 -3.15 -5.91 -7.83
N ASN A 70 -2.59 -5.22 -8.83
CA ASN A 70 -3.17 -5.20 -10.16
C ASN A 70 -3.27 -6.62 -10.75
N TYR A 71 -2.19 -7.41 -10.62
CA TYR A 71 -2.21 -8.81 -11.05
C TYR A 71 -3.27 -9.64 -10.30
N ALA A 72 -3.35 -9.51 -8.98
CA ALA A 72 -4.37 -10.21 -8.20
C ALA A 72 -5.81 -9.79 -8.55
N ALA A 73 -6.03 -8.52 -8.88
CA ALA A 73 -7.33 -8.01 -9.26
C ALA A 73 -7.74 -8.42 -10.69
N SER A 74 -6.79 -8.50 -11.63
CA SER A 74 -7.08 -8.90 -13.01
C SER A 74 -7.52 -10.36 -13.15
N GLU A 75 -7.04 -11.26 -12.29
CA GLU A 75 -7.48 -12.67 -12.27
C GLU A 75 -8.95 -12.83 -11.83
N ILE A 76 -9.54 -11.82 -11.18
CA ILE A 76 -10.93 -11.85 -10.72
C ILE A 76 -11.92 -11.43 -11.83
N GLU A 77 -11.43 -10.90 -12.96
CA GLU A 77 -12.27 -10.38 -14.05
C GLU A 77 -12.68 -11.44 -15.10
N GLU A 78 -12.08 -12.63 -15.13
CA GLU A 78 -12.49 -13.73 -16.02
C GLU A 78 -13.59 -14.60 -15.39
N GLY A 79 -14.86 -14.24 -15.63
CA GLY A 79 -16.00 -15.01 -15.14
C GLY A 79 -17.38 -14.59 -15.65
N PHE A 80 -17.51 -14.06 -16.86
CA PHE A 80 -18.81 -13.97 -17.54
C PHE A 80 -18.94 -15.17 -18.48
N TRP A 81 -19.56 -16.25 -17.98
CA TRP A 81 -20.06 -17.31 -18.86
C TRP A 81 -21.26 -16.75 -19.63
N GLU A 82 -21.09 -16.49 -20.92
CA GLU A 82 -22.21 -16.27 -21.84
C GLU A 82 -22.89 -17.63 -22.11
N GLU A 83 -24.20 -17.68 -21.89
CA GLU A 83 -25.11 -18.65 -22.52
C GLU A 83 -25.88 -17.93 -23.63
#